data_AF-A7HWN8-F1
#
_entry.id   AF-A7HWN8-F1
#
_cell.length_a   1.000
_cell.length_b   1.000
_cell.length_c   1.000
_cell.angle_alpha   90.00
_cell.angle_beta   90.00
_cell.angle_gamma   90.00
#
_symmetry.space_group_name_H-M   'P 1'
#
loop_
_entity.id
_entity.type
_entity.pdbx_description
1 polymer ?
#
loop_
_entity_poly.entity_id
_entity_poly.type
_entity_poly.pdbx_seq_one_letter_code
_entity_poly.pdbx_strand_id
1 'polypeptide(L)'
;MAKLSYTRDELMASHDYAKPHEAVGYKLHGGLLADGTYVSPRVLNRWPAVKAWQRELTAKGWPLIDATVQLLKRGNYPNIPQEKFLLAHGVGQSLWNSLTITGVIEARGRALCDLQAPDFQAIIEDDISQTCTGHLHKGLLYAHGADEGGDPDEPEYGAHDQMWYAARDLCFGKDRYPLPEIPESIGRPDTGRLMPQLPAGFEQLILLLMNVLMIEVRAESFFAFCCEIMRDPEAFPERRGDAAKAAEMVERIRTDEAIHVGYLQTTISEMRSFTFKSVDGGTVKGKDLIDPIWEGMVHWHSVTQADFSREQTREAIKAGLANAPEGAKLFSEFDALEKEKQAA
;
A
#
# COMPACT_ATOMS: atom_id res chain seq x y z
N MET A 1 -7.43 7.01 31.60
CA MET A 1 -7.83 7.40 30.23
C MET A 1 -6.65 7.14 29.31
N ALA A 2 -6.88 6.67 28.08
CA ALA A 2 -5.79 6.49 27.11
C ALA A 2 -5.26 7.86 26.66
N LYS A 3 -3.97 7.94 26.32
CA LYS A 3 -3.37 9.16 25.74
C LYS A 3 -3.84 9.32 24.29
N LEU A 4 -4.28 10.53 23.92
CA LEU A 4 -4.85 10.83 22.61
C LEU A 4 -4.18 12.02 21.90
N SER A 5 -3.32 12.75 22.61
CA SER A 5 -2.52 13.83 22.03
C SER A 5 -1.06 13.44 22.06
N TYR A 6 -0.39 13.53 20.91
CA TYR A 6 0.99 13.11 20.71
C TYR A 6 1.79 14.24 20.04
N THR A 7 3.05 14.37 20.42
CA THR A 7 4.00 15.26 19.72
C THR A 7 4.55 14.58 18.47
N ARG A 8 5.25 15.36 17.63
CA ARG A 8 5.96 14.80 16.47
C ARG A 8 6.99 13.76 16.89
N ASP A 9 7.84 14.10 17.85
CA ASP A 9 8.89 13.20 18.33
C ASP A 9 8.33 11.88 18.85
N GLU A 10 7.16 11.92 19.51
CA GLU A 10 6.49 10.72 19.98
C GLU A 10 6.00 9.85 18.82
N LEU A 11 5.36 10.44 17.81
CA LEU A 11 4.86 9.71 16.64
C LEU A 11 5.98 9.19 15.74
N MET A 12 7.14 9.85 15.74
CA MET A 12 8.33 9.46 14.98
C MET A 12 9.24 8.49 15.74
N ALA A 13 8.93 8.11 16.99
CA ALA A 13 9.79 7.25 17.77
C ALA A 13 9.77 5.79 17.29
N SER A 14 10.96 5.23 17.08
CA SER A 14 11.19 3.81 16.81
C SER A 14 11.45 3.03 18.10
N HIS A 15 11.29 1.71 18.05
CA HIS A 15 11.75 0.83 19.14
C HIS A 15 13.28 0.75 19.16
N ASP A 16 13.85 0.42 20.31
CA ASP A 16 15.26 0.05 20.40
C ASP A 16 15.49 -1.31 19.72
N TYR A 17 16.09 -1.28 18.53
CA TYR A 17 16.42 -2.50 17.79
C TYR A 17 17.67 -3.16 18.36
N ALA A 18 17.60 -4.48 18.58
CA ALA A 18 18.77 -5.28 18.95
C ALA A 18 19.67 -5.55 17.75
N LYS A 19 19.11 -5.60 16.53
CA LYS A 19 19.85 -5.73 15.27
C LYS A 19 19.20 -4.87 14.18
N PRO A 20 20.00 -4.22 13.32
CA PRO A 20 19.47 -3.50 12.16
C PRO A 20 18.83 -4.46 11.16
N HIS A 21 17.93 -3.93 10.33
CA HIS A 21 17.41 -4.66 9.18
C HIS A 21 18.40 -4.55 8.01
N GLU A 22 19.10 -5.64 7.71
CA GLU A 22 20.03 -5.72 6.59
C GLU A 22 19.74 -6.98 5.76
N ALA A 23 19.68 -6.83 4.44
CA ALA A 23 19.43 -7.94 3.53
C ALA A 23 20.08 -7.70 2.17
N VAL A 24 20.79 -8.70 1.65
CA VAL A 24 21.31 -8.69 0.26
C VAL A 24 22.18 -7.46 -0.08
N GLY A 25 22.87 -6.91 0.93
CA GLY A 25 23.70 -5.70 0.79
C GLY A 25 22.94 -4.37 0.94
N TYR A 26 21.64 -4.41 1.21
CA TYR A 26 20.83 -3.26 1.56
C TYR A 26 20.78 -3.07 3.07
N LYS A 27 20.95 -1.82 3.51
CA LYS A 27 20.64 -1.36 4.87
C LYS A 27 19.23 -0.79 4.81
N LEU A 28 18.29 -1.34 5.56
CA LEU A 28 16.86 -1.08 5.43
C LEU A 28 16.30 -0.50 6.72
N HIS A 29 15.19 0.23 6.63
CA HIS A 29 14.47 0.75 7.79
C HIS A 29 13.87 -0.38 8.65
N GLY A 30 13.42 -0.03 9.85
CA GLY A 30 12.97 -0.99 10.85
C GLY A 30 14.12 -1.79 11.47
N GLY A 31 13.79 -2.84 12.20
CA GLY A 31 14.81 -3.66 12.85
C GLY A 31 14.26 -4.86 13.60
N LEU A 32 15.18 -5.64 14.17
CA LEU A 32 14.86 -6.85 14.93
C LEU A 32 15.01 -6.61 16.42
N LEU A 33 14.04 -7.05 17.21
CA LEU A 33 14.14 -7.13 18.66
C LEU A 33 15.08 -8.26 19.10
N ALA A 34 15.36 -8.33 20.41
CA ALA A 34 16.28 -9.32 20.98
C ALA A 34 15.84 -10.77 20.75
N ASP A 35 14.54 -11.03 20.58
CA ASP A 35 13.98 -12.33 20.28
C ASP A 35 13.95 -12.68 18.78
N GLY A 36 14.42 -11.75 17.92
CA GLY A 36 14.42 -11.91 16.47
C GLY A 36 13.12 -11.48 15.77
N THR A 37 12.16 -10.91 16.49
CA THR A 37 10.93 -10.37 15.90
C THR A 37 11.22 -9.07 15.16
N TYR A 38 10.77 -8.96 13.90
CA TYR A 38 10.84 -7.73 13.12
C TYR A 38 9.82 -6.71 13.63
N VAL A 39 10.23 -5.45 13.71
CA VAL A 39 9.39 -4.32 14.08
C VAL A 39 9.64 -3.17 13.12
N SER A 40 8.54 -2.62 12.62
CA SER A 40 8.49 -1.47 11.73
C SER A 40 9.14 -0.23 12.32
N PRO A 41 9.70 0.66 11.49
CA PRO A 41 10.15 1.96 11.94
C PRO A 41 9.01 2.82 12.49
N ARG A 42 9.33 3.71 13.44
CA ARG A 42 8.42 4.78 13.89
C ARG A 42 7.08 4.26 14.45
N VAL A 43 7.03 3.06 15.03
CA VAL A 43 5.79 2.48 15.59
C VAL A 43 5.72 2.41 17.10
N LEU A 44 6.75 2.86 17.84
CA LEU A 44 6.78 2.78 19.30
C LEU A 44 5.52 3.38 19.93
N ASN A 45 5.12 4.56 19.46
CA ASN A 45 3.88 5.21 19.91
C ASN A 45 2.81 5.30 18.81
N ARG A 46 3.17 5.23 17.52
CA ARG A 46 2.22 5.37 16.39
C ARG A 46 1.14 4.29 16.44
N TRP A 47 1.49 3.03 16.71
CA TRP A 47 0.50 1.95 16.85
C TRP A 47 -0.42 2.12 18.07
N PRO A 48 0.10 2.34 19.29
CA PRO A 48 -0.73 2.66 20.45
C PRO A 48 -1.66 3.86 20.23
N ALA A 49 -1.19 4.92 19.56
CA ALA A 49 -1.95 6.12 19.25
C ALA A 49 -3.14 5.82 18.32
N VAL A 50 -2.88 5.18 17.18
CA VAL A 50 -3.92 4.76 16.22
C VAL A 50 -4.98 3.91 16.89
N LYS A 51 -4.58 2.89 17.66
CA LYS A 51 -5.53 2.04 18.39
C LYS A 51 -6.33 2.82 19.44
N ALA A 52 -5.76 3.85 20.06
CA ALA A 52 -6.49 4.70 21.00
C ALA A 52 -7.54 5.57 20.28
N TRP A 53 -7.18 6.21 19.17
CA TRP A 53 -8.12 7.00 18.36
C TRP A 53 -9.26 6.15 17.80
N GLN A 54 -8.97 4.95 17.29
CA GLN A 54 -9.99 3.99 16.84
C GLN A 54 -10.97 3.60 17.94
N ARG A 55 -10.47 3.34 19.16
CA ARG A 55 -11.34 3.02 20.31
C ARG A 55 -12.22 4.19 20.71
N GLU A 56 -11.70 5.41 20.72
CA GLU A 56 -12.49 6.60 21.02
C GLU A 56 -13.56 6.86 19.97
N LEU A 57 -13.23 6.70 18.68
CA LEU A 57 -14.19 6.86 17.60
C LEU A 57 -15.32 5.82 17.69
N THR A 58 -14.97 4.54 17.90
CA THR A 58 -15.95 3.47 18.03
C THR A 58 -16.80 3.58 19.29
N ALA A 59 -16.24 4.05 20.41
CA ALA A 59 -16.99 4.34 21.63
C ALA A 59 -18.03 5.46 21.43
N LYS A 60 -17.79 6.39 20.49
CA LYS A 60 -18.76 7.42 20.07
C LYS A 60 -19.82 6.89 19.09
N GLY A 61 -19.83 5.60 18.79
CA GLY A 61 -20.81 4.96 17.91
C GLY A 61 -20.48 5.00 16.42
N TRP A 62 -19.24 5.37 16.05
CA TRP A 62 -18.80 5.43 14.66
C TRP A 62 -17.93 4.22 14.30
N PRO A 63 -18.39 3.32 13.42
CA PRO A 63 -17.56 2.22 12.96
C PRO A 63 -16.45 2.73 12.03
N LEU A 64 -15.33 2.02 12.02
CA LEU A 64 -14.29 2.23 11.03
C LEU A 64 -14.82 1.90 9.64
N ILE A 65 -14.38 2.65 8.64
CA ILE A 65 -14.59 2.31 7.24
C ILE A 65 -13.91 0.98 6.92
N ASP A 66 -14.51 0.15 6.08
CA ASP A 66 -13.85 -1.08 5.63
C ASP A 66 -12.57 -0.70 4.87
N ALA A 67 -11.48 -1.36 5.22
CA ALA A 67 -10.16 -1.21 4.61
C ALA A 67 -9.51 -2.59 4.49
N THR A 68 -10.32 -3.62 4.23
CA THR A 68 -9.86 -4.99 4.04
C THR A 68 -9.88 -5.38 2.57
N VAL A 69 -9.12 -6.41 2.22
CA VAL A 69 -9.11 -7.00 0.87
C VAL A 69 -10.48 -7.50 0.39
N GLN A 70 -11.49 -7.61 1.28
CA GLN A 70 -12.88 -7.97 0.92
C GLN A 70 -13.57 -6.90 0.06
N LEU A 71 -13.03 -5.68 0.04
CA LEU A 71 -13.44 -4.64 -0.90
C LEU A 71 -13.14 -5.01 -2.35
N LEU A 72 -12.08 -5.80 -2.60
CA LEU A 72 -11.65 -6.18 -3.94
C LEU A 72 -12.61 -7.20 -4.55
N LYS A 73 -13.02 -6.98 -5.81
CA LYS A 73 -13.98 -7.84 -6.53
C LYS A 73 -13.32 -8.71 -7.58
N ARG A 74 -11.99 -8.61 -7.71
CA ARG A 74 -11.15 -9.37 -8.63
C ARG A 74 -9.97 -9.93 -7.85
N GLY A 75 -9.57 -11.15 -8.18
CA GLY A 75 -8.32 -11.73 -7.70
C GLY A 75 -7.12 -11.17 -8.47
N ASN A 76 -5.92 -11.55 -8.03
CA ASN A 76 -4.70 -11.20 -8.75
C ASN A 76 -4.70 -11.82 -10.15
N TYR A 77 -4.16 -11.08 -11.13
CA TYR A 77 -3.90 -11.59 -12.47
C TYR A 77 -2.45 -11.26 -12.86
N PRO A 78 -1.62 -12.26 -13.24
CA PRO A 78 -1.92 -13.69 -13.27
C PRO A 78 -2.32 -14.26 -11.89
N ASN A 79 -3.16 -15.29 -11.88
CA ASN A 79 -3.45 -16.04 -10.65
C ASN A 79 -2.28 -16.98 -10.31
N ILE A 80 -2.34 -17.68 -9.17
CA ILE A 80 -1.23 -18.53 -8.69
C ILE A 80 -0.88 -19.65 -9.70
N PRO A 81 -1.82 -20.49 -10.18
CA PRO A 81 -1.51 -21.48 -11.23
C PRO A 81 -0.88 -20.88 -12.49
N GLN A 82 -1.39 -19.73 -12.92
CA GLN A 82 -0.90 -19.03 -14.10
C GLN A 82 0.54 -18.54 -13.93
N GLU A 83 0.86 -17.92 -12.80
CA GLU A 83 2.23 -17.46 -12.53
C GLU A 83 3.20 -18.65 -12.42
N LYS A 84 2.81 -19.72 -11.73
CA LYS A 84 3.60 -20.96 -11.69
C LYS A 84 3.86 -21.52 -13.09
N PHE A 85 2.85 -21.50 -13.95
CA PHE A 85 2.98 -21.94 -15.33
C PHE A 85 4.00 -21.08 -16.09
N LEU A 86 3.94 -19.75 -15.96
CA LEU A 86 4.91 -18.86 -16.60
C LEU A 86 6.34 -19.13 -16.10
N LEU A 87 6.54 -19.26 -14.79
CA LEU A 87 7.85 -19.54 -14.19
C LEU A 87 8.41 -20.89 -14.64
N ALA A 88 7.59 -21.94 -14.68
CA ALA A 88 7.99 -23.28 -15.14
C ALA A 88 8.46 -23.31 -16.61
N HIS A 89 7.98 -22.36 -17.42
CA HIS A 89 8.37 -22.20 -18.83
C HIS A 89 9.47 -21.14 -19.02
N GLY A 90 10.10 -20.65 -17.94
CA GLY A 90 11.17 -19.67 -17.99
C GLY A 90 10.72 -18.23 -18.29
N VAL A 91 9.41 -17.97 -18.21
CA VAL A 91 8.79 -16.68 -18.52
C VAL A 91 8.63 -15.84 -17.25
N GLY A 92 9.76 -15.53 -16.61
CA GLY A 92 9.80 -14.80 -15.33
C GLY A 92 9.76 -13.27 -15.44
N GLN A 93 9.85 -12.71 -16.65
CA GLN A 93 9.98 -11.25 -16.83
C GLN A 93 8.75 -10.49 -16.33
N SER A 94 7.55 -11.08 -16.43
CA SER A 94 6.32 -10.43 -15.96
C SER A 94 6.39 -10.15 -14.46
N LEU A 95 6.66 -11.17 -13.64
CA LEU A 95 6.81 -11.01 -12.19
C LEU A 95 8.00 -10.14 -11.82
N TRP A 96 9.14 -10.26 -12.52
CA TRP A 96 10.28 -9.35 -12.32
C TRP A 96 9.89 -7.87 -12.54
N ASN A 97 9.15 -7.60 -13.60
CA ASN A 97 8.68 -6.26 -13.92
C ASN A 97 7.70 -5.77 -12.86
N SER A 98 6.75 -6.60 -12.43
CA SER A 98 5.79 -6.25 -11.36
C SER A 98 6.51 -5.87 -10.07
N LEU A 99 7.46 -6.68 -9.59
CA LEU A 99 8.23 -6.37 -8.38
C LEU A 99 9.05 -5.08 -8.54
N THR A 100 9.63 -4.85 -9.72
CA THR A 100 10.39 -3.62 -10.00
C THR A 100 9.49 -2.39 -10.01
N ILE A 101 8.34 -2.47 -10.70
CA ILE A 101 7.39 -1.38 -10.80
C ILE A 101 6.85 -1.04 -9.41
N THR A 102 6.46 -2.04 -8.60
CA THR A 102 6.00 -1.82 -7.23
C THR A 102 7.01 -1.02 -6.41
N GLY A 103 8.30 -1.42 -6.41
CA GLY A 103 9.33 -0.65 -5.71
C GLY A 103 9.47 0.79 -6.21
N VAL A 104 9.37 1.04 -7.53
CA VAL A 104 9.39 2.41 -8.06
C VAL A 104 8.15 3.21 -7.65
N ILE A 105 6.98 2.57 -7.58
CA ILE A 105 5.74 3.22 -7.18
C ILE A 105 5.79 3.60 -5.69
N GLU A 106 6.25 2.71 -4.82
CA GLU A 106 6.44 3.03 -3.39
C GLU A 106 7.48 4.13 -3.19
N ALA A 107 8.57 4.15 -3.98
CA ALA A 107 9.52 5.26 -3.93
C ALA A 107 8.86 6.65 -4.17
N ARG A 108 7.75 6.72 -4.92
CA ARG A 108 6.98 7.97 -5.12
C ARG A 108 6.21 8.39 -3.87
N GLY A 109 5.88 7.46 -2.97
CA GLY A 109 5.27 7.70 -1.67
C GLY A 109 6.07 8.66 -0.79
N ARG A 110 7.40 8.75 -0.99
CA ARG A 110 8.26 9.75 -0.33
C ARG A 110 7.76 11.19 -0.47
N ALA A 111 6.99 11.50 -1.52
CA ALA A 111 6.36 12.81 -1.67
C ALA A 111 5.49 13.22 -0.47
N LEU A 112 5.02 12.29 0.36
CA LEU A 112 4.29 12.58 1.60
C LEU A 112 5.17 13.22 2.69
N CYS A 113 6.51 13.08 2.63
CA CYS A 113 7.42 13.80 3.53
C CYS A 113 7.34 15.32 3.33
N ASP A 114 7.13 15.76 2.10
CA ASP A 114 7.07 17.17 1.72
C ASP A 114 5.64 17.74 1.75
N LEU A 115 4.65 16.88 1.97
CA LEU A 115 3.24 17.26 1.91
C LEU A 115 2.85 18.11 3.13
N GLN A 116 2.54 19.38 2.88
CA GLN A 116 2.00 20.29 3.89
C GLN A 116 0.47 20.15 3.97
N ALA A 117 0.00 19.38 4.95
CA ALA A 117 -1.42 19.29 5.23
C ALA A 117 -1.95 20.64 5.77
N PRO A 118 -3.06 21.18 5.23
CA PRO A 118 -3.70 22.34 5.81
C PRO A 118 -4.26 22.03 7.20
N ASP A 119 -4.43 23.05 8.03
CA ASP A 119 -5.02 22.89 9.36
C ASP A 119 -6.51 22.59 9.27
N PHE A 120 -6.87 21.31 9.37
CA PHE A 120 -8.26 20.85 9.31
C PHE A 120 -9.16 21.45 10.40
N GLN A 121 -8.61 21.91 11.54
CA GLN A 121 -9.41 22.57 12.57
C GLN A 121 -10.06 23.86 12.04
N ALA A 122 -9.48 24.49 11.01
CA ALA A 122 -10.05 25.66 10.36
C ALA A 122 -11.43 25.36 9.74
N ILE A 123 -11.62 24.16 9.18
CA ILE A 123 -12.83 23.77 8.46
C ILE A 123 -13.69 22.74 9.19
N ILE A 124 -13.25 22.22 10.34
CA ILE A 124 -14.02 21.28 11.18
C ILE A 124 -14.54 22.03 12.41
N GLU A 125 -15.82 21.82 12.75
CA GLU A 125 -16.43 22.41 13.97
C GLU A 125 -16.04 21.67 15.24
N ASP A 126 -15.92 20.34 15.17
CA ASP A 126 -15.49 19.48 16.27
C ASP A 126 -14.03 19.75 16.68
N ASP A 127 -13.71 19.57 17.96
CA ASP A 127 -12.32 19.60 18.44
C ASP A 127 -11.56 18.36 17.96
N ILE A 128 -10.55 18.56 17.10
CA ILE A 128 -9.72 17.48 16.54
C ILE A 128 -8.36 17.34 17.26
N SER A 129 -8.10 18.09 18.33
CA SER A 129 -6.80 18.11 19.01
C SER A 129 -6.38 16.76 19.62
N GLN A 130 -7.33 15.84 19.80
CA GLN A 130 -7.16 14.50 20.34
C GLN A 130 -7.58 13.39 19.36
N THR A 131 -7.54 13.66 18.05
CA THR A 131 -7.94 12.71 16.99
C THR A 131 -6.76 12.42 16.06
N CYS A 132 -6.80 11.31 15.33
CA CYS A 132 -5.82 10.99 14.30
C CYS A 132 -5.71 12.11 13.25
N THR A 133 -6.86 12.67 12.86
CA THR A 133 -6.99 13.79 11.91
C THR A 133 -6.21 15.03 12.37
N GLY A 134 -6.28 15.40 13.66
CA GLY A 134 -5.50 16.51 14.22
C GLY A 134 -4.00 16.25 14.33
N HIS A 135 -3.55 15.02 14.05
CA HIS A 135 -2.15 14.60 14.11
C HIS A 135 -1.53 14.31 12.74
N LEU A 136 -2.26 14.49 11.62
CA LEU A 136 -1.75 14.24 10.26
C LEU A 136 -0.39 14.89 9.99
N HIS A 137 -0.27 16.19 10.27
CA HIS A 137 0.97 16.96 10.08
C HIS A 137 1.99 16.77 11.22
N LYS A 138 1.61 16.12 12.32
CA LYS A 138 2.50 15.86 13.46
C LYS A 138 3.35 14.60 13.25
N GLY A 139 3.59 14.19 12.01
CA GLY A 139 4.49 13.09 11.69
C GLY A 139 3.82 11.88 11.03
N LEU A 140 2.48 11.78 11.00
CA LEU A 140 1.82 10.63 10.35
C LEU A 140 2.11 10.57 8.85
N LEU A 141 1.93 11.69 8.13
CA LEU A 141 2.22 11.77 6.69
C LEU A 141 3.72 11.61 6.39
N TYR A 142 4.55 12.24 7.21
CA TYR A 142 6.01 12.15 7.05
C TYR A 142 6.50 10.72 7.27
N ALA A 143 6.06 10.06 8.35
CA ALA A 143 6.41 8.68 8.63
C ALA A 143 6.00 7.76 7.48
N HIS A 144 4.78 7.92 6.96
CA HIS A 144 4.32 7.19 5.78
C HIS A 144 5.29 7.40 4.61
N GLY A 145 5.56 8.65 4.20
CA GLY A 145 6.46 8.90 3.06
C GLY A 145 7.88 8.35 3.26
N ALA A 146 8.42 8.44 4.47
CA ALA A 146 9.74 7.92 4.82
C ALA A 146 9.79 6.38 4.81
N ASP A 147 8.68 5.73 5.18
CA ASP A 147 8.50 4.28 5.13
C ASP A 147 8.42 3.78 3.67
N GLU A 148 7.81 4.56 2.76
CA GLU A 148 7.66 4.16 1.35
C GLU A 148 8.95 4.29 0.52
N GLY A 149 9.59 5.46 0.56
CA GLY A 149 10.68 5.80 -0.39
C GLY A 149 11.95 6.34 0.26
N GLY A 150 12.09 6.19 1.58
CA GLY A 150 13.27 6.56 2.35
C GLY A 150 13.13 7.90 3.05
N ASP A 151 13.68 7.97 4.26
CA ASP A 151 13.71 9.19 5.07
C ASP A 151 14.77 10.16 4.52
N PRO A 152 14.40 11.40 4.12
CA PRO A 152 15.36 12.41 3.70
C PRO A 152 16.44 12.72 4.75
N ASP A 153 16.12 12.55 6.04
CA ASP A 153 17.04 12.82 7.15
C ASP A 153 17.97 11.62 7.46
N GLU A 154 17.64 10.42 6.98
CA GLU A 154 18.43 9.19 7.16
C GLU A 154 18.67 8.46 5.82
N PRO A 155 19.30 9.11 4.83
CA PRO A 155 19.39 8.63 3.45
C PRO A 155 20.21 7.34 3.29
N GLU A 156 20.93 6.90 4.34
CA GLU A 156 21.66 5.64 4.34
C GLU A 156 20.77 4.39 4.49
N TYR A 157 19.51 4.55 4.88
CA TYR A 157 18.55 3.44 4.99
C TYR A 157 17.61 3.43 3.78
N GLY A 158 17.52 2.29 3.13
CA GLY A 158 16.45 1.98 2.18
C GLY A 158 15.12 1.77 2.88
N ALA A 159 14.05 1.87 2.11
CA ALA A 159 12.67 1.74 2.57
C ALA A 159 11.97 0.63 1.78
N HIS A 160 10.63 0.67 1.66
CA HIS A 160 9.90 -0.39 0.94
C HIS A 160 10.39 -0.54 -0.51
N ASP A 161 10.72 0.56 -1.19
CA ASP A 161 11.29 0.55 -2.54
C ASP A 161 12.49 -0.41 -2.70
N GLN A 162 13.47 -0.30 -1.80
CA GLN A 162 14.68 -1.12 -1.81
C GLN A 162 14.40 -2.54 -1.29
N MET A 163 13.42 -2.72 -0.40
CA MET A 163 12.96 -4.04 0.02
C MET A 163 12.39 -4.82 -1.16
N TRP A 164 11.64 -4.19 -2.07
CA TRP A 164 11.19 -4.83 -3.31
C TRP A 164 12.33 -5.20 -4.24
N TYR A 165 13.33 -4.32 -4.41
CA TYR A 165 14.50 -4.64 -5.22
C TYR A 165 15.27 -5.83 -4.63
N ALA A 166 15.40 -5.91 -3.30
CA ALA A 166 16.01 -7.05 -2.62
C ALA A 166 15.19 -8.34 -2.85
N ALA A 167 13.88 -8.30 -2.65
CA ALA A 167 13.00 -9.46 -2.87
C ALA A 167 13.05 -9.97 -4.32
N ARG A 168 13.01 -9.03 -5.27
CA ARG A 168 13.15 -9.29 -6.69
C ARG A 168 14.50 -9.95 -7.03
N ASP A 169 15.60 -9.38 -6.55
CA ASP A 169 16.95 -9.85 -6.84
C ASP A 169 17.23 -11.22 -6.19
N LEU A 170 16.62 -11.52 -5.04
CA LEU A 170 16.65 -12.85 -4.42
C LEU A 170 16.00 -13.91 -5.32
N CYS A 171 14.84 -13.59 -5.91
CA CYS A 171 14.10 -14.54 -6.74
C CYS A 171 14.79 -14.82 -8.09
N PHE A 172 15.30 -13.78 -8.75
CA PHE A 172 15.72 -13.87 -10.16
C PHE A 172 17.21 -13.58 -10.39
N GLY A 173 17.91 -13.03 -9.40
CA GLY A 173 19.24 -12.45 -9.57
C GLY A 173 19.16 -11.00 -10.07
N LYS A 174 20.14 -10.20 -9.66
CA LYS A 174 20.23 -8.78 -10.04
C LYS A 174 20.36 -8.61 -11.56
N ASP A 175 19.70 -7.58 -12.09
CA ASP A 175 19.73 -7.17 -13.51
C ASP A 175 19.35 -8.29 -14.50
N ARG A 176 18.48 -9.23 -14.06
CA ARG A 176 18.08 -10.39 -14.87
C ARG A 176 17.39 -10.01 -16.18
N TYR A 177 16.59 -8.95 -16.15
CA TYR A 177 15.84 -8.40 -17.28
C TYR A 177 16.04 -6.88 -17.39
N PRO A 178 15.82 -6.28 -18.58
CA PRO A 178 15.81 -4.83 -18.73
C PRO A 178 14.80 -4.16 -17.80
N LEU A 179 15.06 -2.91 -17.42
CA LEU A 179 14.11 -2.13 -16.64
C LEU A 179 12.79 -1.99 -17.42
N PRO A 180 11.64 -2.23 -16.77
CA PRO A 180 10.34 -2.04 -17.41
C PRO A 180 10.04 -0.57 -17.63
N GLU A 181 9.11 -0.29 -18.54
CA GLU A 181 8.45 1.00 -18.61
C GLU A 181 7.63 1.21 -17.33
N ILE A 182 7.83 2.35 -16.68
CA ILE A 182 7.16 2.67 -15.42
C ILE A 182 5.89 3.49 -15.72
N PRO A 183 4.70 3.06 -15.28
CA PRO A 183 3.48 3.84 -15.43
C PRO A 183 3.61 5.23 -14.79
N GLU A 184 3.11 6.28 -15.44
CA GLU A 184 3.12 7.64 -14.87
C GLU A 184 2.25 7.74 -13.62
N SER A 185 1.10 7.07 -13.59
CA SER A 185 0.19 7.04 -12.46
C SER A 185 -0.48 5.67 -12.31
N ILE A 186 -0.71 5.28 -11.06
CA ILE A 186 -1.50 4.10 -10.67
C ILE A 186 -2.77 4.48 -9.89
N GLY A 187 -2.99 5.78 -9.69
CA GLY A 187 -4.13 6.34 -8.98
C GLY A 187 -5.32 6.56 -9.91
N ARG A 188 -6.47 6.84 -9.30
CA ARG A 188 -7.68 7.21 -10.04
C ARG A 188 -7.44 8.50 -10.85
N PRO A 189 -7.88 8.57 -12.13
CA PRO A 189 -7.81 9.80 -12.91
C PRO A 189 -8.53 10.95 -12.22
N ASP A 190 -7.96 12.16 -12.31
CA ASP A 190 -8.61 13.37 -11.80
C ASP A 190 -9.88 13.66 -12.61
N THR A 191 -11.01 13.76 -11.90
CA THR A 191 -12.32 14.08 -12.47
C THR A 191 -12.82 15.48 -12.05
N GLY A 192 -11.94 16.31 -11.50
CA GLY A 192 -12.27 17.62 -10.95
C GLY A 192 -12.79 17.54 -9.51
N ARG A 193 -13.42 18.64 -9.07
CA ARG A 193 -13.94 18.80 -7.69
C ARG A 193 -15.06 17.80 -7.41
N LEU A 194 -14.90 16.98 -6.37
CA LEU A 194 -15.89 16.06 -5.81
C LEU A 194 -16.51 16.58 -4.51
N MET A 195 -15.83 17.49 -3.80
CA MET A 195 -16.32 18.14 -2.57
C MET A 195 -16.31 19.68 -2.70
N PRO A 196 -16.97 20.28 -3.71
CA PRO A 196 -16.91 21.72 -3.98
C PRO A 196 -17.30 22.62 -2.79
N GLN A 197 -18.05 22.08 -1.83
CA GLN A 197 -18.42 22.69 -0.55
C GLN A 197 -17.23 22.96 0.38
N LEU A 198 -16.07 22.34 0.18
CA LEU A 198 -14.84 22.59 0.94
C LEU A 198 -13.88 23.50 0.16
N PRO A 199 -12.89 24.16 0.81
CA PRO A 199 -11.81 24.79 0.08
C PRO A 199 -10.93 23.74 -0.63
N ALA A 200 -10.45 24.06 -1.84
CA ALA A 200 -9.84 23.09 -2.75
C ALA A 200 -8.66 22.30 -2.15
N GLY A 201 -7.77 22.95 -1.39
CA GLY A 201 -6.61 22.28 -0.80
C GLY A 201 -6.97 21.23 0.25
N PHE A 202 -8.07 21.43 1.00
CA PHE A 202 -8.54 20.43 1.97
C PHE A 202 -9.15 19.23 1.27
N GLU A 203 -9.99 19.49 0.26
CA GLU A 203 -10.55 18.42 -0.56
C GLU A 203 -9.46 17.59 -1.22
N GLN A 204 -8.46 18.24 -1.83
CA GLN A 204 -7.35 17.54 -2.49
C GLN A 204 -6.65 16.57 -1.53
N LEU A 205 -6.40 16.99 -0.29
CA LEU A 205 -5.80 16.13 0.72
C LEU A 205 -6.73 14.98 1.12
N ILE A 206 -8.03 15.24 1.36
CA ILE A 206 -8.98 14.18 1.71
C ILE A 206 -9.04 13.12 0.60
N LEU A 207 -9.16 13.55 -0.66
CA LEU A 207 -9.19 12.66 -1.82
C LEU A 207 -7.88 11.87 -1.97
N LEU A 208 -6.74 12.51 -1.74
CA LEU A 208 -5.43 11.84 -1.72
C LEU A 208 -5.42 10.73 -0.66
N LEU A 209 -5.78 11.02 0.59
CA LEU A 209 -5.75 10.05 1.69
C LEU A 209 -6.70 8.88 1.46
N MET A 210 -7.91 9.14 0.93
CA MET A 210 -8.82 8.07 0.53
C MET A 210 -8.23 7.20 -0.58
N ASN A 211 -7.59 7.81 -1.58
CA ASN A 211 -7.00 7.08 -2.68
C ASN A 211 -5.78 6.26 -2.24
N VAL A 212 -4.92 6.81 -1.39
CA VAL A 212 -3.79 6.08 -0.79
C VAL A 212 -4.31 4.89 0.02
N LEU A 213 -5.34 5.07 0.86
CA LEU A 213 -5.93 3.94 1.60
C LEU A 213 -6.38 2.81 0.67
N MET A 214 -7.03 3.12 -0.46
CA MET A 214 -7.40 2.08 -1.44
C MET A 214 -6.21 1.46 -2.16
N ILE A 215 -5.13 2.20 -2.36
CA ILE A 215 -3.87 1.65 -2.87
C ILE A 215 -3.32 0.63 -1.87
N GLU A 216 -3.27 0.93 -0.57
CA GLU A 216 -2.80 -0.01 0.46
C GLU A 216 -3.63 -1.30 0.48
N VAL A 217 -4.96 -1.17 0.44
CA VAL A 217 -5.87 -2.32 0.43
C VAL A 217 -5.59 -3.22 -0.78
N ARG A 218 -5.31 -2.63 -1.94
CA ARG A 218 -4.97 -3.38 -3.16
C ARG A 218 -3.58 -4.01 -3.06
N ALA A 219 -2.61 -3.28 -2.52
CA ALA A 219 -1.23 -3.72 -2.40
C ALA A 219 -1.14 -5.02 -1.58
N GLU A 220 -1.92 -5.13 -0.50
CA GLU A 220 -2.00 -6.34 0.33
C GLU A 220 -2.36 -7.61 -0.46
N SER A 221 -3.21 -7.51 -1.48
CA SER A 221 -3.53 -8.67 -2.36
C SER A 221 -2.31 -9.12 -3.16
N PHE A 222 -1.51 -8.17 -3.66
CA PHE A 222 -0.27 -8.45 -4.37
C PHE A 222 0.83 -8.99 -3.43
N PHE A 223 0.90 -8.48 -2.19
CA PHE A 223 1.84 -8.96 -1.19
C PHE A 223 1.57 -10.43 -0.82
N ALA A 224 0.30 -10.77 -0.59
CA ALA A 224 -0.13 -12.14 -0.33
C ALA A 224 0.21 -13.07 -1.51
N PHE A 225 -0.08 -12.63 -2.74
CA PHE A 225 0.27 -13.35 -3.97
C PHE A 225 1.79 -13.60 -4.07
N CYS A 226 2.62 -12.58 -3.82
CA CYS A 226 4.07 -12.72 -3.85
C CYS A 226 4.55 -13.73 -2.81
N CYS A 227 4.05 -13.65 -1.58
CA CYS A 227 4.41 -14.59 -0.51
C CYS A 227 4.05 -16.04 -0.87
N GLU A 228 2.90 -16.26 -1.50
CA GLU A 228 2.48 -17.60 -1.94
C GLU A 228 3.39 -18.13 -3.06
N ILE A 229 3.64 -17.35 -4.12
CA ILE A 229 4.52 -17.75 -5.22
C ILE A 229 5.95 -17.99 -4.75
N MET A 230 6.50 -17.09 -3.94
CA MET A 230 7.89 -17.19 -3.46
C MET A 230 8.11 -18.38 -2.52
N ARG A 231 7.06 -18.87 -1.85
CA ARG A 231 7.11 -20.07 -0.98
C ARG A 231 6.69 -21.35 -1.69
N ASP A 232 6.17 -21.27 -2.91
CA ASP A 232 5.78 -22.44 -3.67
C ASP A 232 7.04 -23.28 -4.03
N PRO A 233 7.05 -24.60 -3.74
CA PRO A 233 8.23 -25.44 -3.92
C PRO A 233 8.63 -25.62 -5.39
N GLU A 234 7.74 -25.31 -6.34
CA GLU A 234 7.92 -25.49 -7.78
C GLU A 234 8.21 -24.18 -8.51
N ALA A 235 7.92 -23.02 -7.92
CA ALA A 235 8.09 -21.72 -8.58
C ALA A 235 9.57 -21.35 -8.80
N PHE A 236 10.44 -21.63 -7.82
CA PHE A 236 11.88 -21.31 -7.88
C PHE A 236 12.76 -22.50 -7.48
N PRO A 237 12.77 -23.61 -8.25
CA PRO A 237 13.38 -24.88 -7.82
C PRO A 237 14.89 -24.77 -7.53
N GLU A 238 15.61 -23.93 -8.27
CA GLU A 238 17.05 -23.71 -8.10
C GLU A 238 17.39 -22.65 -7.04
N ARG A 239 16.40 -21.86 -6.59
CA ARG A 239 16.57 -20.70 -5.70
C ARG A 239 15.64 -20.72 -4.49
N ARG A 240 15.11 -21.89 -4.11
CA ARG A 240 14.11 -22.04 -3.03
C ARG A 240 14.47 -21.30 -1.75
N GLY A 241 15.73 -21.40 -1.31
CA GLY A 241 16.19 -20.73 -0.09
C GLY A 241 16.19 -19.21 -0.19
N ASP A 242 16.50 -18.65 -1.36
CA ASP A 242 16.49 -17.20 -1.58
C ASP A 242 15.07 -16.68 -1.84
N ALA A 243 14.24 -17.45 -2.56
CA ALA A 243 12.81 -17.16 -2.72
C ALA A 243 12.08 -17.13 -1.36
N ALA A 244 12.41 -18.05 -0.45
CA ALA A 244 11.87 -18.02 0.92
C ALA A 244 12.26 -16.73 1.68
N LYS A 245 13.49 -16.24 1.52
CA LYS A 245 13.92 -14.94 2.08
C LYS A 245 13.24 -13.76 1.40
N ALA A 246 12.95 -13.85 0.10
CA ALA A 246 12.19 -12.84 -0.61
C ALA A 246 10.77 -12.75 -0.05
N ALA A 247 10.14 -13.89 0.24
CA ALA A 247 8.84 -13.91 0.92
C ALA A 247 8.92 -13.27 2.31
N GLU A 248 9.96 -13.56 3.11
CA GLU A 248 10.18 -12.88 4.39
C GLU A 248 10.33 -11.37 4.25
N MET A 249 11.00 -10.90 3.19
CA MET A 249 11.11 -9.47 2.89
C MET A 249 9.74 -8.85 2.63
N VAL A 250 8.92 -9.48 1.79
CA VAL A 250 7.55 -9.01 1.51
C VAL A 250 6.68 -9.04 2.77
N GLU A 251 6.82 -10.03 3.66
CA GLU A 251 6.10 -10.03 4.95
C GLU A 251 6.53 -8.87 5.87
N ARG A 252 7.78 -8.42 5.79
CA ARG A 252 8.24 -7.23 6.53
C ARG A 252 7.57 -5.98 5.97
N ILE A 253 7.51 -5.84 4.64
CA ILE A 253 6.75 -4.75 3.98
C ILE A 253 5.30 -4.79 4.46
N ARG A 254 4.63 -5.96 4.43
CA ARG A 254 3.25 -6.10 4.96
C ARG A 254 3.11 -5.66 6.42
N THR A 255 4.12 -5.93 7.24
CA THR A 255 4.15 -5.51 8.65
C THR A 255 4.23 -3.98 8.76
N ASP A 256 5.05 -3.37 7.91
CA ASP A 256 5.23 -1.92 7.84
C ASP A 256 3.98 -1.22 7.32
N GLU A 257 3.35 -1.75 6.27
CA GLU A 257 2.14 -1.18 5.65
C GLU A 257 0.91 -1.21 6.56
N ALA A 258 0.88 -2.12 7.53
CA ALA A 258 -0.26 -2.24 8.43
C ALA A 258 -0.53 -0.93 9.19
N ILE A 259 0.50 -0.16 9.57
CA ILE A 259 0.30 1.12 10.25
C ILE A 259 -0.24 2.20 9.31
N HIS A 260 0.13 2.16 8.02
CA HIS A 260 -0.36 3.07 7.00
C HIS A 260 -1.87 2.89 6.82
N VAL A 261 -2.31 1.65 6.60
CA VAL A 261 -3.74 1.29 6.60
C VAL A 261 -4.41 1.75 7.88
N GLY A 262 -3.81 1.46 9.04
CA GLY A 262 -4.38 1.77 10.34
C GLY A 262 -4.68 3.25 10.54
N TYR A 263 -3.71 4.14 10.30
CA TYR A 263 -3.93 5.58 10.52
C TYR A 263 -4.83 6.18 9.43
N LEU A 264 -4.68 5.79 8.16
CA LEU A 264 -5.52 6.27 7.07
C LEU A 264 -6.98 5.88 7.29
N GLN A 265 -7.24 4.61 7.60
CA GLN A 265 -8.58 4.12 7.95
C GLN A 265 -9.16 4.93 9.11
N THR A 266 -8.36 5.21 10.15
CA THR A 266 -8.77 6.00 11.31
C THR A 266 -9.12 7.43 10.91
N THR A 267 -8.24 8.14 10.20
CA THR A 267 -8.45 9.51 9.74
C THR A 267 -9.71 9.62 8.87
N ILE A 268 -9.89 8.75 7.87
CA ILE A 268 -11.08 8.79 7.02
C ILE A 268 -12.35 8.50 7.83
N SER A 269 -12.29 7.56 8.77
CA SER A 269 -13.43 7.23 9.63
C SER A 269 -13.79 8.37 10.60
N GLU A 270 -12.78 9.05 11.15
CA GLU A 270 -12.98 10.25 11.96
C GLU A 270 -13.60 11.37 11.14
N MET A 271 -13.12 11.62 9.92
CA MET A 271 -13.69 12.61 9.01
C MET A 271 -15.17 12.35 8.73
N ARG A 272 -15.62 11.09 8.66
CA ARG A 272 -17.06 10.77 8.55
C ARG A 272 -17.88 11.26 9.75
N SER A 273 -17.28 11.25 10.94
CA SER A 273 -17.95 11.62 12.19
C SER A 273 -18.06 13.13 12.42
N PHE A 274 -17.25 13.94 11.74
CA PHE A 274 -17.15 15.38 11.97
C PHE A 274 -18.20 16.19 11.21
N THR A 275 -18.39 17.44 11.66
CA THR A 275 -19.12 18.48 10.95
C THR A 275 -18.14 19.47 10.33
N PHE A 276 -18.28 19.69 9.02
CA PHE A 276 -17.45 20.62 8.26
C PHE A 276 -18.16 21.94 8.03
N LYS A 277 -17.42 23.04 8.07
CA LYS A 277 -17.86 24.37 7.63
C LYS A 277 -17.78 24.42 6.10
N SER A 278 -18.86 24.78 5.45
CA SER A 278 -18.89 24.91 3.99
C SER A 278 -18.48 26.32 3.54
N VAL A 279 -17.99 26.44 2.31
CA VAL A 279 -17.53 27.70 1.71
C VAL A 279 -18.61 28.77 1.58
N ASP A 280 -19.90 28.39 1.63
CA ASP A 280 -21.05 29.29 1.61
C ASP A 280 -21.49 29.78 3.01
N GLY A 281 -20.74 29.43 4.05
CA GLY A 281 -21.02 29.80 5.44
C GLY A 281 -21.98 28.87 6.17
N GLY A 282 -22.40 27.77 5.54
CA GLY A 282 -23.17 26.69 6.17
C GLY A 282 -22.29 25.62 6.81
N THR A 283 -22.92 24.46 7.05
CA THR A 283 -22.24 23.24 7.51
C THR A 283 -22.68 22.02 6.73
N VAL A 284 -21.82 21.01 6.67
CA VAL A 284 -22.06 19.73 6.01
C VAL A 284 -21.52 18.59 6.86
N LYS A 285 -22.26 17.49 6.95
CA LYS A 285 -21.85 16.31 7.71
C LYS A 285 -20.76 15.56 6.94
N GLY A 286 -19.71 15.17 7.64
CA GLY A 286 -18.58 14.42 7.07
C GLY A 286 -19.00 13.15 6.35
N LYS A 287 -19.88 12.34 6.95
CA LYS A 287 -20.40 11.11 6.30
C LYS A 287 -21.04 11.38 4.93
N ASP A 288 -21.72 12.51 4.77
CA ASP A 288 -22.41 12.86 3.53
C ASP A 288 -21.42 13.36 2.46
N LEU A 289 -20.21 13.78 2.87
CA LEU A 289 -19.07 14.06 1.98
C LEU A 289 -18.33 12.78 1.59
N ILE A 290 -17.96 11.99 2.59
CA ILE A 290 -16.96 10.91 2.45
C ILE A 290 -17.60 9.66 1.83
N ASP A 291 -18.77 9.24 2.29
CA ASP A 291 -19.33 7.92 1.95
C ASP A 291 -19.59 7.75 0.43
N PRO A 292 -20.23 8.70 -0.28
CA PRO A 292 -20.48 8.55 -1.72
C PRO A 292 -19.18 8.50 -2.55
N ILE A 293 -18.16 9.26 -2.13
CA ILE A 293 -16.88 9.31 -2.82
C ILE A 293 -16.08 8.04 -2.54
N TRP A 294 -16.14 7.53 -1.31
CA TRP A 294 -15.52 6.27 -0.94
C TRP A 294 -16.11 5.10 -1.73
N GLU A 295 -17.44 5.01 -1.84
CA GLU A 295 -18.12 3.97 -2.62
C GLU A 295 -17.67 3.98 -4.10
N GLY A 296 -17.61 5.17 -4.71
CA GLY A 296 -17.10 5.31 -6.07
C GLY A 296 -15.61 4.95 -6.20
N MET A 297 -14.81 5.23 -5.17
CA MET A 297 -13.39 4.90 -5.13
C MET A 297 -13.17 3.38 -4.99
N VAL A 298 -13.92 2.73 -4.11
CA VAL A 298 -13.95 1.27 -3.97
C VAL A 298 -14.32 0.64 -5.32
N HIS A 299 -15.37 1.10 -5.99
CA HIS A 299 -15.76 0.55 -7.29
C HIS A 299 -14.65 0.70 -8.34
N TRP A 300 -14.06 1.89 -8.43
CA TRP A 300 -12.99 2.14 -9.40
C TRP A 300 -11.78 1.23 -9.18
N HIS A 301 -11.28 1.12 -7.94
CA HIS A 301 -10.11 0.29 -7.61
C HIS A 301 -10.41 -1.21 -7.72
N SER A 302 -11.56 -1.66 -7.23
CA SER A 302 -11.91 -3.08 -7.12
C SER A 302 -12.42 -3.71 -8.42
N VAL A 303 -12.92 -2.90 -9.36
CA VAL A 303 -13.53 -3.36 -10.61
C VAL A 303 -12.85 -2.70 -11.80
N THR A 304 -13.03 -1.39 -12.00
CA THR A 304 -12.63 -0.71 -13.24
C THR A 304 -11.13 -0.82 -13.52
N GLN A 305 -10.30 -0.45 -12.54
CA GLN A 305 -8.85 -0.51 -12.68
C GLN A 305 -8.35 -1.95 -12.71
N ALA A 306 -8.97 -2.86 -11.97
CA ALA A 306 -8.61 -4.27 -11.96
C ALA A 306 -8.85 -4.93 -13.33
N ASP A 307 -10.01 -4.68 -13.94
CA ASP A 307 -10.36 -5.20 -15.27
C ASP A 307 -9.42 -4.62 -16.35
N PHE A 308 -9.14 -3.31 -16.31
CA PHE A 308 -8.18 -2.67 -17.21
C PHE A 308 -6.76 -3.25 -17.07
N SER A 309 -6.27 -3.39 -15.82
CA SER A 309 -4.92 -3.90 -15.55
C SER A 309 -4.78 -5.37 -15.99
N ARG A 310 -5.84 -6.17 -15.81
CA ARG A 310 -5.90 -7.56 -16.29
C ARG A 310 -5.75 -7.62 -17.80
N GLU A 311 -6.52 -6.83 -18.55
CA GLU A 311 -6.45 -6.82 -20.02
C GLU A 311 -5.06 -6.42 -20.52
N GLN A 312 -4.48 -5.35 -19.96
CA GLN A 312 -3.13 -4.91 -20.31
C GLN A 312 -2.07 -5.98 -20.02
N THR A 313 -2.14 -6.61 -18.83
CA THR A 313 -1.21 -7.67 -18.42
C THR A 313 -1.35 -8.90 -19.31
N ARG A 314 -2.58 -9.30 -19.65
CA ARG A 314 -2.84 -10.44 -20.54
C ARG A 314 -2.26 -10.22 -21.94
N GLU A 315 -2.43 -9.04 -22.52
CA GLU A 315 -1.85 -8.74 -23.84
C GLU A 315 -0.32 -8.64 -23.79
N ALA A 316 0.26 -8.13 -22.69
CA ALA A 316 1.71 -8.14 -22.50
C ALA A 316 2.28 -9.56 -22.42
N ILE A 317 1.63 -10.47 -21.67
CA ILE A 317 2.02 -11.88 -21.59
C ILE A 317 1.91 -12.57 -22.95
N LYS A 318 0.80 -12.35 -23.66
CA LYS A 318 0.57 -12.88 -25.01
C LYS A 318 1.65 -12.42 -25.99
N ALA A 319 2.00 -11.13 -25.97
CA ALA A 319 3.06 -10.58 -26.80
C ALA A 319 4.44 -11.16 -26.43
N GLY A 320 4.72 -11.33 -25.14
CA GLY A 320 5.95 -11.96 -24.66
C GLY A 320 6.09 -13.41 -25.10
N LEU A 321 5.00 -14.18 -25.07
CA LEU A 321 4.97 -15.57 -25.52
C LEU A 321 4.98 -15.74 -27.04
N ALA A 322 4.59 -14.73 -27.82
CA ALA A 322 4.47 -14.83 -29.28
C ALA A 322 5.78 -15.23 -29.99
N ASN A 323 6.93 -14.87 -29.40
CA ASN A 323 8.25 -15.18 -29.95
C ASN A 323 8.84 -16.50 -29.42
N ALA A 324 8.15 -17.19 -28.50
CA ALA A 324 8.58 -18.47 -27.97
C ALA A 324 8.19 -19.64 -28.90
N PRO A 325 8.97 -20.74 -28.95
CA PRO A 325 8.54 -21.98 -29.57
C PRO A 325 7.20 -22.43 -28.97
N GLU A 326 6.24 -22.81 -29.82
CA GLU A 326 4.87 -23.15 -29.39
C GLU A 326 4.13 -22.04 -28.62
N GLY A 327 4.53 -20.77 -28.76
CA GLY A 327 4.00 -19.63 -28.00
C GLY A 327 2.47 -19.50 -28.00
N ALA A 328 1.81 -19.78 -29.13
CA ALA A 328 0.35 -19.78 -29.21
C ALA A 328 -0.30 -20.87 -28.35
N LYS A 329 0.32 -22.05 -28.28
CA LYS A 329 -0.14 -23.16 -27.44
C LYS A 329 0.13 -22.85 -25.97
N LEU A 330 1.32 -22.36 -25.62
CA LEU A 330 1.65 -21.94 -24.25
C LEU A 330 0.68 -20.88 -23.73
N PHE A 331 0.33 -19.89 -24.56
CA PHE A 331 -0.65 -18.88 -24.19
C PHE A 331 -2.05 -19.48 -23.99
N SER A 332 -2.47 -20.43 -24.83
CA SER A 332 -3.76 -21.10 -24.66
C SER A 332 -3.82 -21.94 -23.38
N GLU A 333 -2.72 -22.59 -23.00
CA GLU A 333 -2.62 -23.36 -21.75
C GLU A 333 -2.65 -22.42 -20.53
N PHE A 334 -1.88 -21.33 -20.58
CA PHE A 334 -1.90 -20.27 -19.57
C PHE A 334 -3.31 -19.67 -19.37
N ASP A 335 -4.03 -19.35 -20.45
CA ASP A 335 -5.36 -18.74 -20.38
C ASP A 335 -6.40 -19.73 -19.82
N ALA A 336 -6.22 -21.03 -20.04
CA ALA A 336 -7.10 -22.07 -19.49
C ALA A 336 -7.01 -22.17 -17.95
N LEU A 337 -5.83 -21.87 -17.37
CA LEU A 337 -5.60 -21.89 -15.92
C LEU A 337 -6.31 -20.76 -15.16
N GLU A 338 -6.84 -19.76 -15.87
CA GLU A 338 -7.62 -18.68 -15.23
C GLU A 338 -8.88 -19.23 -14.55
N LYS A 339 -9.48 -20.28 -15.13
CA LYS A 339 -10.80 -20.80 -14.76
C LYS A 339 -10.79 -21.72 -13.53
N GLU A 340 -9.62 -22.14 -13.04
CA GLU A 340 -9.56 -23.23 -12.06
C GLU A 340 -9.87 -22.82 -10.62
N LYS A 341 -9.88 -21.53 -10.23
CA LYS A 341 -10.35 -21.12 -8.89
C LYS A 341 -10.89 -19.68 -8.80
N GLN A 342 -12.22 -19.57 -8.82
CA GLN A 342 -12.93 -18.64 -7.94
C GLN A 342 -14.06 -19.43 -7.26
N ALA A 343 -13.72 -20.09 -6.14
CA ALA A 343 -14.75 -20.39 -5.14
C ALA A 343 -14.91 -19.11 -4.32
N ALA A 344 -16.14 -18.60 -4.30
CA ALA A 344 -16.56 -17.40 -3.57
C ALA A 344 -16.30 -17.48 -2.07
#